data_AF-A0A6B3HYF4-F1
#
_entry.id   AF-A0A6B3HYF4-F1
#
_cell.length_a   1.000
_cell.length_b   1.000
_cell.length_c   1.000
_cell.angle_alpha   90.00
_cell.angle_beta   90.00
_cell.angle_gamma   90.00
#
_symmetry.space_group_name_H-M   'P 1'
#
loop_
_entity.id
_entity.type
_entity.pdbx_description
1 polymer ?
#
loop_
_entity_poly.entity_id
_entity_poly.type
_entity_poly.pdbx_seq_one_letter_code
_entity_poly.pdbx_strand_id
1 'polypeptide(L)' 'RRPGVLHAVLTGFRPAWKAFAGITRGTTSLAELVRTHPLAQRALSAMDR' A
#
# COMPACT_ATOMS: atom_id res chain seq x y z
N ARG A 1 1.32 -24.64 -1.46
CA ARG A 1 2.25 -24.08 -2.47
C ARG A 1 1.41 -23.57 -3.65
N ARG A 2 0.88 -22.33 -3.58
CA ARG A 2 -0.03 -21.77 -4.61
C ARG A 2 0.68 -20.64 -5.38
N PRO A 3 1.35 -20.93 -6.51
CA PRO A 3 2.16 -19.96 -7.26
C PRO A 3 1.34 -18.78 -7.82
N GLY A 4 0.04 -18.97 -8.09
CA GLY A 4 -0.84 -17.89 -8.57
C GLY A 4 -1.04 -16.75 -7.56
N VAL A 5 -1.02 -17.04 -6.25
CA VAL A 5 -1.13 -16.00 -5.21
C VAL A 5 0.16 -15.19 -5.11
N LEU A 6 1.31 -15.86 -5.20
CA LEU A 6 2.60 -15.17 -5.24
C LEU A 6 2.71 -14.29 -6.48
N HIS A 7 2.28 -14.76 -7.65
CA HIS A 7 2.31 -13.95 -8.87
C HIS A 7 1.31 -12.79 -8.81
N ALA A 8 0.12 -12.99 -8.25
CA ALA A 8 -0.87 -11.94 -8.04
C ALA A 8 -0.45 -10.93 -6.95
N VAL A 9 0.35 -11.32 -5.96
CA VAL A 9 0.98 -10.36 -5.04
C VAL A 9 2.09 -9.60 -5.77
N LEU A 10 3.03 -10.30 -6.41
CA LEU A 10 4.16 -9.72 -7.13
C LEU A 10 3.73 -8.75 -8.24
N THR A 11 2.71 -9.11 -9.03
CA THR A 11 2.16 -8.27 -10.10
C THR A 11 0.99 -7.38 -9.64
N GLY A 12 0.35 -7.71 -8.52
CA GLY A 12 -0.78 -6.98 -7.94
C GLY A 12 -0.41 -6.06 -6.79
N PHE A 13 0.87 -5.76 -6.55
CA PHE A 13 1.35 -4.61 -5.74
C PHE A 13 0.91 -3.23 -6.31
N ARG A 14 0.02 -3.24 -7.32
CA ARG A 14 -0.67 -2.10 -7.92
C ARG A 14 -1.26 -1.09 -6.93
N PRO A 15 -1.87 -1.46 -5.78
CA PRO A 15 -2.36 -0.47 -4.82
C PRO A 15 -1.22 0.34 -4.20
N ALA A 16 -0.09 -0.28 -3.89
CA ALA A 16 1.08 0.41 -3.36
C ALA A 16 1.70 1.35 -4.41
N TRP A 17 1.81 0.90 -5.66
CA TRP A 17 2.29 1.76 -6.75
C TRP A 17 1.37 2.95 -7.02
N LYS A 18 0.05 2.73 -6.97
CA LYS A 18 -0.95 3.80 -7.12
C LYS A 18 -0.89 4.79 -5.96
N ALA A 19 -0.72 4.31 -4.72
CA ALA A 19 -0.53 5.16 -3.55
C ALA A 19 0.76 5.99 -3.67
N PHE A 20 1.88 5.36 -4.02
CA PHE A 20 3.16 6.03 -4.24
C PHE A 20 3.09 7.09 -5.35
N ALA A 21 2.51 6.71 -6.50
CA ALA A 21 2.30 7.63 -7.62
C ALA A 21 1.35 8.78 -7.25
N GLY A 22 0.35 8.53 -6.40
CA GLY A 22 -0.55 9.57 -5.90
C GLY A 22 0.14 10.52 -4.93
N ILE A 23 1.00 10.00 -4.04
CA ILE A 23 1.81 10.81 -3.13
C ILE A 23 2.78 11.71 -3.92
N THR A 24 3.50 11.15 -4.89
CA THR A 24 4.45 11.92 -5.73
C THR A 24 3.78 12.93 -6.66
N ARG A 25 2.54 12.67 -7.09
CA ARG A 25 1.73 13.63 -7.87
C ARG A 25 0.92 14.60 -7.01
N GLY A 26 0.95 14.46 -5.69
CA GLY A 26 0.18 15.29 -4.75
C GLY A 26 -1.34 15.05 -4.78
N THR A 27 -1.82 13.94 -5.36
CA THR A 27 -3.26 13.62 -5.43
C THR A 27 -3.78 12.87 -4.21
N THR A 28 -2.89 12.35 -3.37
CA THR A 28 -3.21 11.80 -2.04
C THR A 28 -2.01 11.96 -1.12
N SER A 29 -2.22 11.81 0.19
CA SER A 29 -1.14 11.87 1.18
C SER A 29 -1.10 10.61 2.06
N LEU A 30 0.05 10.35 2.67
CA LEU A 30 0.19 9.24 3.63
C LEU A 30 -0.78 9.40 4.82
N ALA A 31 -0.96 10.63 5.31
CA ALA A 31 -1.90 10.91 6.41
C ALA A 31 -3.35 10.59 6.04
N GLU A 32 -3.75 10.91 4.82
CA GLU A 32 -5.08 10.58 4.28
C GLU A 32 -5.27 9.06 4.13
N LEU A 33 -4.26 8.36 3.60
CA LEU A 33 -4.27 6.90 3.46
C LEU A 33 -4.40 6.20 4.80
N VAL A 34 -3.67 6.65 5.83
CA VAL A 34 -3.71 6.07 7.17
C VAL A 34 -5.06 6.31 7.85
N ARG A 35 -5.68 7.47 7.64
CA ARG A 35 -7.01 7.79 8.17
C ARG A 35 -8.15 7.03 7.48
N THR A 36 -7.99 6.68 6.21
CA THR A 36 -9.04 6.02 5.39
C THR A 36 -8.88 4.51 5.30
N HIS A 37 -7.66 3.99 5.43
CA HIS A 37 -7.35 2.57 5.25
C HIS A 37 -6.67 1.99 6.51
N PRO A 38 -7.37 1.14 7.29
CA PRO A 38 -6.81 0.50 8.49
C PRO A 38 -5.57 -0.34 8.20
N LEU A 39 -5.43 -0.87 6.98
CA LEU A 39 -4.25 -1.61 6.54
C LEU A 39 -3.02 -0.70 6.38
N ALA A 40 -3.20 0.56 5.98
CA ALA A 40 -2.12 1.53 5.91
C ALA A 40 -1.61 1.89 7.32
N GLN A 41 -2.52 2.07 8.28
CA GLN A 41 -2.17 2.24 9.69
C GLN A 41 -1.37 1.04 10.23
N ARG A 42 -1.83 -0.19 9.94
CA ARG A 42 -1.13 -1.41 10.39
C ARG A 42 0.24 -1.57 9.76
N ALA A 43 0.37 -1.29 8.46
CA ALA A 43 1.66 -1.34 7.77
C ALA A 43 2.64 -0.31 8.37
N LEU A 44 2.18 0.91 8.64
CA LEU A 44 2.99 1.94 9.28
C LEU A 44 3.44 1.53 10.69
N SER A 45 2.52 1.03 11.52
CA SER A 45 2.85 0.54 12.87
C SER A 45 3.76 -0.69 12.88
N ALA A 46 3.77 -1.50 11.82
CA ALA A 46 4.70 -2.61 11.67
C ALA A 46 6.09 -2.17 11.21
N MET A 47 6.21 -1.02 10.51
CA MET A 47 7.49 -0.41 10.15
C MET A 47 8.11 0.42 11.28
N ASP A 48 7.28 0.97 12.17
CA ASP A 48 7.70 1.79 13.32
C ASP A 48 8.31 0.96 14.46
N ARG A 49 8.05 -0.36 14.47
CA ARG A 49 8.60 -1.32 15.44
C ARG A 49 9.94 -1.88 14.96
#